data_AF-A0A2L0EI02-F1
#
_entry.id   AF-A0A2L0EI02-F1
#
_cell.length_a   1.000
_cell.length_b   1.000
_cell.length_c   1.000
_cell.angle_alpha   90.00
_cell.angle_beta   90.00
_cell.angle_gamma   90.00
#
_symmetry.space_group_name_H-M   'P 1'
#
loop_
_entity.id
_entity.type
_entity.pdbx_description
1 polymer ?
#
loop_
_entity_poly.entity_id
_entity_poly.type
_entity_poly.pdbx_seq_one_letter_code
_entity_poly.pdbx_strand_id
1 'polypeptide(L)'
;MTTRTWLVALAMLTAIGCGSEGGETEGLPCTGEGCSCSGADCECMAGTDCKTECGATACSLDCRANSKCQGSSEGALTLTCLDTSECKGSGGDGSVISCTQASSCDLKAGAGATATCGDEAACKLNLGAGASIRCAQGSTCDLKCDADCVVECIEAAQCTVSCGADATPGVACPDGRVVCGREC
;
A
#
# COMPACT_ATOMS: atom_id res chain seq x y z
N MET A 1 -33.97 -38.60 73.76
CA MET A 1 -33.59 -37.44 72.91
C MET A 1 -32.30 -37.79 72.20
N THR A 2 -32.36 -38.15 70.91
CA THR A 2 -31.22 -38.21 69.99
C THR A 2 -31.77 -38.29 68.57
N THR A 3 -32.01 -37.12 67.99
CA THR A 3 -32.46 -36.90 66.60
C THR A 3 -31.26 -37.11 65.66
N ARG A 4 -31.39 -38.01 64.69
CA ARG A 4 -30.41 -38.24 63.61
C ARG A 4 -30.63 -37.23 62.50
N THR A 5 -29.69 -36.30 62.35
CA THR A 5 -29.65 -35.25 61.33
C THR A 5 -29.23 -35.82 59.99
N TRP A 6 -30.03 -35.53 58.96
CA TRP A 6 -29.76 -35.70 57.54
C TRP A 6 -28.61 -34.79 57.08
N LEU A 7 -27.73 -35.28 56.20
CA LEU A 7 -26.88 -34.44 55.35
C LEU A 7 -27.09 -34.84 53.90
N VAL A 8 -27.72 -33.92 53.18
CA VAL A 8 -28.01 -33.95 51.74
C VAL A 8 -26.71 -33.73 50.97
N ALA A 9 -26.46 -34.60 49.99
CA ALA A 9 -25.32 -34.52 49.09
C ALA A 9 -25.43 -33.27 48.19
N LEU A 10 -24.37 -32.47 48.22
CA LEU A 10 -24.18 -31.27 47.42
C LEU A 10 -23.76 -31.67 46.00
N ALA A 11 -24.65 -31.49 45.01
CA ALA A 11 -24.37 -31.69 43.60
C ALA A 11 -23.45 -30.57 43.09
N MET A 12 -22.25 -30.93 42.62
CA MET A 12 -21.34 -30.00 41.96
C MET A 12 -21.87 -29.67 40.56
N LEU A 13 -22.18 -28.39 40.32
CA LEU A 13 -22.41 -27.83 39.00
C LEU A 13 -21.09 -27.78 38.23
N THR A 14 -20.99 -28.52 37.13
CA THR A 14 -19.93 -28.37 36.13
C THR A 14 -20.24 -27.14 35.27
N ALA A 15 -19.45 -26.08 35.45
CA ALA A 15 -19.47 -24.92 34.56
C ALA A 15 -18.87 -25.30 33.20
N ILE A 16 -19.71 -25.25 32.16
CA ILE A 16 -19.28 -25.28 30.76
C ILE A 16 -18.61 -23.93 30.49
N GLY A 17 -17.29 -23.89 30.58
CA GLY A 17 -16.48 -22.75 30.15
C GLY A 17 -16.52 -22.69 28.62
N CYS A 18 -17.20 -21.69 28.09
CA CYS A 18 -17.22 -21.35 26.68
C CYS A 18 -15.81 -20.91 26.27
N GLY A 19 -15.09 -21.78 25.56
CA GLY A 19 -13.81 -21.46 24.95
C GLY A 19 -14.06 -20.44 23.84
N SER A 20 -13.70 -19.18 24.09
CA SER A 20 -13.59 -18.18 23.04
C SER A 20 -12.38 -18.55 22.19
N GLU A 21 -12.63 -19.23 21.07
CA GLU A 21 -11.73 -19.30 19.91
C GLU A 21 -11.65 -17.88 19.31
N GLY A 22 -11.04 -16.97 20.07
CA GLY A 22 -10.63 -15.67 19.56
C GLY A 22 -9.44 -15.92 18.66
N GLY A 23 -9.72 -16.16 17.38
CA GLY A 23 -8.69 -16.14 16.35
C GLY A 23 -7.93 -14.84 16.48
N GLU A 24 -6.74 -14.92 17.04
CA GLU A 24 -5.74 -13.88 16.98
C GLU A 24 -5.62 -13.56 15.50
N THR A 25 -6.19 -12.43 15.09
CA THR A 25 -5.97 -11.90 13.76
C THR A 25 -4.51 -11.55 13.80
N GLU A 26 -3.65 -12.47 13.37
CA GLU A 26 -2.21 -12.27 13.39
C GLU A 26 -1.96 -10.95 12.67
N GLY A 27 -1.57 -9.93 13.45
CA GLY A 27 -1.36 -8.59 12.93
C GLY A 27 -0.35 -8.70 11.79
N LEU A 28 -0.62 -8.00 10.69
CA LEU A 28 0.28 -8.02 9.54
C LEU A 28 1.68 -7.59 10.02
N PRO A 29 2.73 -8.35 9.65
CA PRO A 29 4.06 -8.07 10.15
C PRO A 29 4.52 -6.71 9.64
N CYS A 30 4.53 -5.72 10.54
CA CYS A 30 5.33 -4.53 10.36
C CYS A 30 6.51 -4.53 11.31
N THR A 31 7.66 -4.29 10.73
CA THR A 31 8.96 -4.33 11.35
C THR A 31 9.63 -2.98 11.18
N GLY A 32 10.59 -2.68 12.06
CA GLY A 32 11.26 -1.40 12.08
C GLY A 32 10.93 -0.56 13.30
N GLU A 33 11.84 0.32 13.67
CA GLU A 33 11.56 1.32 14.69
C GLU A 33 10.47 2.23 14.16
N GLY A 34 9.51 2.60 15.00
CA GLY A 34 8.49 3.54 14.56
C GLY A 34 7.31 2.96 13.78
N CYS A 35 7.30 1.66 13.46
CA CYS A 35 6.14 1.09 12.78
C CYS A 35 5.05 0.65 13.76
N SER A 36 3.82 1.07 13.51
CA SER A 36 2.64 0.64 14.25
C SER A 36 1.53 0.28 13.29
N CYS A 37 0.91 -0.90 13.46
CA CYS A 37 -0.24 -1.30 12.65
C CYS A 37 -1.48 -1.54 13.50
N SER A 38 -2.61 -1.11 12.98
CA SER A 38 -3.94 -1.43 13.48
C SER A 38 -4.66 -2.27 12.43
N GLY A 39 -4.51 -3.60 12.53
CA GLY A 39 -5.02 -4.52 11.50
C GLY A 39 -4.14 -4.46 10.24
N ALA A 40 -4.71 -4.03 9.13
CA ALA A 40 -4.01 -3.89 7.85
C ALA A 40 -3.53 -2.48 7.54
N ASP A 41 -3.77 -1.55 8.45
CA ASP A 41 -3.35 -0.17 8.32
C ASP A 41 -2.10 0.07 9.16
N CYS A 42 -0.99 0.38 8.50
CA CYS A 42 0.30 0.60 9.12
C CYS A 42 0.75 2.06 8.98
N GLU A 43 1.25 2.63 10.06
CA GLU A 43 1.83 3.96 10.09
C GLU A 43 3.32 3.86 10.43
N CYS A 44 4.13 4.60 9.69
CA CYS A 44 5.55 4.74 9.96
C CYS A 44 5.84 6.11 10.58
N MET A 45 6.39 6.10 11.79
CA MET A 45 6.78 7.32 12.49
C MET A 45 7.85 8.12 11.74
N ALA A 46 7.91 9.42 12.04
CA ALA A 46 8.85 10.35 11.44
C ALA A 46 10.30 9.91 11.60
N GLY A 47 11.06 9.96 10.51
CA GLY A 47 12.50 9.69 10.50
C GLY A 47 12.89 8.25 10.80
N THR A 48 11.96 7.30 10.78
CA THR A 48 12.24 5.89 11.03
C THR A 48 12.19 5.03 9.77
N ASP A 49 12.73 3.82 9.89
CA ASP A 49 12.74 2.83 8.82
C ASP A 49 11.66 1.77 9.12
N CYS A 50 10.60 1.72 8.33
CA CYS A 50 9.50 0.77 8.50
C CYS A 50 9.41 -0.19 7.31
N LYS A 51 9.07 -1.44 7.60
CA LYS A 51 8.82 -2.46 6.59
C LYS A 51 7.57 -3.25 6.93
N THR A 52 6.58 -3.28 6.04
CA THR A 52 5.35 -4.06 6.17
C THR A 52 5.24 -5.11 5.06
N GLU A 53 4.82 -6.32 5.43
CA GLU A 53 4.52 -7.41 4.49
C GLU A 53 3.10 -7.93 4.72
N CYS A 54 2.24 -7.77 3.73
CA CYS A 54 0.81 -8.00 3.89
C CYS A 54 0.30 -9.34 3.31
N GLY A 55 1.19 -10.10 2.66
CA GLY A 55 0.84 -11.32 1.94
C GLY A 55 -0.23 -11.07 0.87
N ALA A 56 -1.22 -11.95 0.79
CA ALA A 56 -2.33 -11.85 -0.17
C ALA A 56 -3.41 -10.81 0.20
N THR A 57 -3.33 -10.23 1.40
CA THR A 57 -4.35 -9.31 1.91
C THR A 57 -4.02 -7.88 1.51
N ALA A 58 -5.06 -7.09 1.18
CA ALA A 58 -4.89 -5.67 0.97
C ALA A 58 -4.46 -4.97 2.27
N CYS A 59 -3.61 -3.96 2.17
CA CYS A 59 -3.13 -3.21 3.33
C CYS A 59 -2.75 -1.78 2.96
N SER A 60 -2.59 -0.94 3.98
CA SER A 60 -2.13 0.43 3.83
C SER A 60 -0.84 0.69 4.60
N LEU A 61 0.01 1.56 4.05
CA LEU A 61 1.22 2.06 4.69
C LEU A 61 1.30 3.58 4.50
N ASP A 62 1.27 4.32 5.60
CA ASP A 62 1.45 5.76 5.61
C ASP A 62 2.86 6.14 6.08
N CYS A 63 3.55 6.92 5.26
CA CYS A 63 4.95 7.30 5.42
C CYS A 63 5.07 8.82 5.44
N ARG A 64 5.70 9.35 6.50
CA ARG A 64 5.77 10.78 6.74
C ARG A 64 7.12 11.21 7.31
N ALA A 65 7.39 12.50 7.19
CA ALA A 65 8.48 13.22 7.82
C ALA A 65 9.84 12.50 7.72
N ASN A 66 10.35 12.35 6.49
CA ASN A 66 11.65 11.74 6.19
C ASN A 66 11.77 10.26 6.59
N SER A 67 10.66 9.53 6.75
CA SER A 67 10.71 8.09 6.99
C SER A 67 11.15 7.31 5.75
N LYS A 68 11.72 6.12 5.96
CA LYS A 68 11.97 5.14 4.89
C LYS A 68 11.00 3.98 5.04
N CYS A 69 10.15 3.83 4.06
CA CYS A 69 9.11 2.82 4.07
C CYS A 69 9.33 1.76 3.02
N GLN A 70 9.13 0.51 3.42
CA GLN A 70 9.10 -0.63 2.53
C GLN A 70 7.77 -1.39 2.66
N GLY A 71 6.88 -1.24 1.68
CA GLY A 71 5.60 -1.96 1.64
C GLY A 71 5.61 -3.10 0.63
N SER A 72 5.20 -4.30 1.04
CA SER A 72 5.04 -5.43 0.12
C SER A 72 3.70 -6.14 0.32
N SER A 73 2.92 -6.28 -0.75
CA SER A 73 1.69 -7.06 -0.77
C SER A 73 1.52 -7.74 -2.13
N GLU A 74 1.02 -8.98 -2.12
CA GLU A 74 0.48 -9.66 -3.31
C GLU A 74 -0.95 -9.15 -3.62
N GLY A 75 -1.66 -8.65 -2.61
CA GLY A 75 -2.92 -7.93 -2.75
C GLY A 75 -2.72 -6.43 -3.00
N ALA A 76 -3.83 -5.68 -3.03
CA ALA A 76 -3.76 -4.23 -3.23
C ALA A 76 -3.02 -3.54 -2.07
N LEU A 77 -1.98 -2.78 -2.40
CA LEU A 77 -1.26 -1.93 -1.44
C LEU A 77 -1.69 -0.48 -1.62
N THR A 78 -2.14 0.16 -0.55
CA THR A 78 -2.30 1.62 -0.47
C THR A 78 -1.05 2.19 0.18
N LEU A 79 -0.26 2.97 -0.56
CA LEU A 79 0.99 3.53 -0.06
C LEU A 79 0.97 5.05 -0.20
N THR A 80 1.08 5.75 0.93
CA THR A 80 1.11 7.21 0.98
C THR A 80 2.47 7.68 1.46
N CYS A 81 3.11 8.54 0.68
CA CYS A 81 4.47 9.02 0.90
C CYS A 81 4.48 10.54 0.91
N LEU A 82 4.79 11.11 2.07
CA LEU A 82 4.71 12.54 2.36
C LEU A 82 6.00 13.06 2.97
N ASP A 83 6.18 14.37 2.95
CA ASP A 83 7.21 15.13 3.65
C ASP A 83 8.61 14.50 3.46
N THR A 84 9.09 14.44 2.22
CA THR A 84 10.42 13.93 1.87
C THR A 84 10.69 12.46 2.25
N SER A 85 9.66 11.66 2.52
CA SER A 85 9.81 10.23 2.80
C SER A 85 10.34 9.44 1.59
N GLU A 86 11.09 8.38 1.84
CA GLU A 86 11.51 7.41 0.83
C GLU A 86 10.63 6.17 0.88
N CYS A 87 9.87 5.91 -0.17
CA CYS A 87 8.98 4.77 -0.27
C CYS A 87 9.46 3.78 -1.32
N LYS A 88 9.57 2.52 -0.92
CA LYS A 88 9.92 1.41 -1.80
C LYS A 88 8.95 0.26 -1.61
N GLY A 89 8.79 -0.58 -2.62
CA GLY A 89 7.88 -1.71 -2.46
C GLY A 89 7.28 -2.34 -3.69
N SER A 90 6.37 -3.27 -3.43
CA SER A 90 5.55 -3.93 -4.43
C SER A 90 4.13 -4.10 -3.93
N GLY A 91 3.15 -3.67 -4.73
CA GLY A 91 1.74 -3.97 -4.53
C GLY A 91 1.20 -4.89 -5.61
N GLY A 92 0.13 -5.59 -5.31
CA GLY A 92 -0.64 -6.37 -6.27
C GLY A 92 -1.54 -5.50 -7.16
N ASP A 93 -2.52 -6.15 -7.77
CA ASP A 93 -3.50 -5.49 -8.63
C ASP A 93 -4.36 -4.48 -7.83
N GLY A 94 -4.72 -3.38 -8.47
CA GLY A 94 -5.55 -2.33 -7.87
C GLY A 94 -4.87 -1.51 -6.76
N SER A 95 -3.54 -1.62 -6.62
CA SER A 95 -2.78 -0.82 -5.65
C SER A 95 -2.91 0.68 -5.92
N VAL A 96 -2.87 1.47 -4.85
CA VAL A 96 -2.99 2.93 -4.88
C VAL A 96 -1.72 3.54 -4.30
N ILE A 97 -1.05 4.38 -5.09
CA ILE A 97 0.23 4.99 -4.74
C ILE A 97 0.05 6.51 -4.76
N SER A 98 0.42 7.18 -3.66
CA SER A 98 0.39 8.63 -3.53
C SER A 98 1.74 9.14 -3.05
N CYS A 99 2.41 9.92 -3.88
CA CYS A 99 3.74 10.46 -3.61
C CYS A 99 3.69 11.98 -3.77
N THR A 100 3.78 12.70 -2.65
CA THR A 100 3.76 14.16 -2.64
C THR A 100 4.80 14.74 -1.70
N GLN A 101 4.89 16.06 -1.65
CA GLN A 101 5.77 16.85 -0.79
C GLN A 101 7.25 16.42 -0.87
N ALA A 102 7.81 16.44 -2.07
CA ALA A 102 9.19 16.08 -2.39
C ALA A 102 9.60 14.67 -1.92
N SER A 103 8.63 13.76 -1.75
CA SER A 103 8.90 12.34 -1.47
C SER A 103 9.52 11.63 -2.67
N SER A 104 10.20 10.52 -2.39
CA SER A 104 10.77 9.64 -3.41
C SER A 104 10.07 8.29 -3.38
N CYS A 105 9.51 7.86 -4.51
CA CYS A 105 8.81 6.59 -4.65
C CYS A 105 9.47 5.70 -5.69
N ASP A 106 9.91 4.50 -5.31
CA ASP A 106 10.39 3.44 -6.22
C ASP A 106 9.55 2.17 -6.01
N LEU A 107 8.50 2.03 -6.83
CA LEU A 107 7.43 1.06 -6.58
C LEU A 107 7.08 0.24 -7.80
N LYS A 108 6.74 -1.03 -7.55
CA LYS A 108 6.06 -1.89 -8.50
C LYS A 108 4.60 -2.08 -8.09
N ALA A 109 3.66 -2.04 -9.02
CA ALA A 109 2.28 -2.41 -8.77
C ALA A 109 1.70 -3.26 -9.88
N GLY A 110 0.69 -4.06 -9.56
CA GLY A 110 -0.03 -4.92 -10.49
C GLY A 110 -0.92 -4.15 -11.48
N ALA A 111 -1.82 -4.88 -12.12
CA ALA A 111 -2.77 -4.34 -13.08
C ALA A 111 -3.78 -3.40 -12.40
N GLY A 112 -4.26 -2.40 -13.15
CA GLY A 112 -5.25 -1.43 -12.67
C GLY A 112 -4.77 -0.55 -11.52
N ALA A 113 -3.47 -0.49 -11.26
CA ALA A 113 -2.91 0.37 -10.23
C ALA A 113 -3.15 1.85 -10.53
N THR A 114 -3.33 2.64 -9.49
CA THR A 114 -3.46 4.10 -9.59
C THR A 114 -2.30 4.77 -8.89
N ALA A 115 -1.65 5.74 -9.56
CA ALA A 115 -0.54 6.48 -8.99
C ALA A 115 -0.71 7.98 -9.15
N THR A 116 -0.44 8.72 -8.06
CA THR A 116 -0.41 10.19 -8.06
C THR A 116 0.94 10.66 -7.59
N CYS A 117 1.56 11.52 -8.39
CA CYS A 117 2.85 12.16 -8.13
C CYS A 117 2.67 13.67 -8.19
N GLY A 118 3.01 14.36 -7.11
CA GLY A 118 2.78 15.80 -6.97
C GLY A 118 3.84 16.48 -6.12
N ASP A 119 3.77 17.81 -6.05
CA ASP A 119 4.56 18.65 -5.16
C ASP A 119 6.06 18.29 -5.19
N GLU A 120 6.67 18.34 -6.38
CA GLU A 120 8.10 18.06 -6.59
C GLU A 120 8.54 16.63 -6.23
N ALA A 121 7.62 15.67 -6.06
CA ALA A 121 7.96 14.27 -5.81
C ALA A 121 8.74 13.63 -6.96
N ALA A 122 9.63 12.71 -6.62
CA ALA A 122 10.37 11.87 -7.55
C ALA A 122 9.76 10.46 -7.59
N CYS A 123 9.07 10.15 -8.69
CA CYS A 123 8.35 8.91 -8.87
C CYS A 123 9.00 8.02 -9.92
N LYS A 124 9.44 6.85 -9.50
CA LYS A 124 9.89 5.75 -10.36
C LYS A 124 8.95 4.58 -10.18
N LEU A 125 8.05 4.38 -11.15
CA LEU A 125 6.95 3.44 -11.02
C LEU A 125 6.99 2.39 -12.12
N ASN A 126 6.78 1.12 -11.74
CA ASN A 126 6.59 0.01 -12.67
C ASN A 126 5.20 -0.60 -12.46
N LEU A 127 4.30 -0.33 -13.39
CA LEU A 127 2.87 -0.58 -13.22
C LEU A 127 2.38 -1.59 -14.25
N GLY A 128 1.52 -2.49 -13.80
CA GLY A 128 0.87 -3.49 -14.64
C GLY A 128 -0.14 -2.86 -15.62
N ALA A 129 -0.82 -3.74 -16.35
CA ALA A 129 -1.73 -3.33 -17.40
C ALA A 129 -2.90 -2.46 -16.91
N GLY A 130 -3.30 -1.47 -17.70
CA GLY A 130 -4.47 -0.62 -17.39
C GLY A 130 -4.27 0.36 -16.23
N ALA A 131 -3.03 0.63 -15.84
CA ALA A 131 -2.75 1.58 -14.77
C ALA A 131 -3.10 3.03 -15.14
N SER A 132 -3.49 3.82 -14.15
CA SER A 132 -3.81 5.25 -14.30
C SER A 132 -2.84 6.09 -13.47
N ILE A 133 -2.13 7.01 -14.13
CA ILE A 133 -1.06 7.78 -13.51
C ILE A 133 -1.31 9.27 -13.72
N ARG A 134 -1.16 10.05 -12.65
CA ARG A 134 -1.21 11.51 -12.71
C ARG A 134 0.06 12.09 -12.11
N CYS A 135 0.78 12.86 -12.92
CA CYS A 135 1.97 13.59 -12.53
C CYS A 135 1.71 15.09 -12.65
N ALA A 136 1.91 15.82 -11.55
CA ALA A 136 1.57 17.23 -11.44
C ALA A 136 2.62 18.01 -10.63
N GLN A 137 2.46 19.33 -10.59
CA GLN A 137 3.17 20.25 -9.68
C GLN A 137 4.69 20.04 -9.63
N GLY A 138 5.33 20.06 -10.81
CA GLY A 138 6.79 19.94 -10.94
C GLY A 138 7.39 18.58 -10.56
N SER A 139 6.58 17.54 -10.33
CA SER A 139 7.07 16.19 -10.07
C SER A 139 7.86 15.62 -11.25
N THR A 140 8.78 14.70 -10.95
CA THR A 140 9.53 13.92 -11.95
C THR A 140 9.02 12.49 -11.93
N CYS A 141 8.53 12.01 -13.08
CA CYS A 141 7.89 10.72 -13.23
C CYS A 141 8.62 9.86 -14.26
N ASP A 142 9.33 8.85 -13.80
CA ASP A 142 9.90 7.76 -14.59
C ASP A 142 8.97 6.55 -14.52
N LEU A 143 8.18 6.36 -15.56
CA LEU A 143 7.07 5.40 -15.59
C LEU A 143 7.39 4.26 -16.55
N LYS A 144 7.37 3.04 -16.04
CA LYS A 144 7.26 1.82 -16.84
C LYS A 144 5.84 1.29 -16.72
N CYS A 145 5.18 1.11 -17.85
CA CYS A 145 3.84 0.56 -17.95
C CYS A 145 3.87 -0.70 -18.81
N ASP A 146 3.26 -1.78 -18.35
CA ASP A 146 3.22 -3.03 -19.13
C ASP A 146 2.31 -2.92 -20.37
N ALA A 147 1.06 -2.47 -20.21
CA ALA A 147 0.12 -2.28 -21.32
C ALA A 147 -1.01 -1.34 -20.91
N ASP A 148 -1.68 -0.71 -21.87
CA ASP A 148 -2.99 -0.08 -21.64
C ASP A 148 -3.05 1.05 -20.59
N CYS A 149 -1.90 1.59 -20.17
CA CYS A 149 -1.89 2.66 -19.18
C CYS A 149 -2.30 4.00 -19.78
N VAL A 150 -2.79 4.85 -18.89
CA VAL A 150 -3.10 6.25 -19.15
C VAL A 150 -2.29 7.10 -18.20
N VAL A 151 -1.44 7.97 -18.74
CA VAL A 151 -0.60 8.90 -18.00
C VAL A 151 -1.05 10.32 -18.30
N GLU A 152 -1.27 11.12 -17.27
CA GLU A 152 -1.57 12.54 -17.39
C GLU A 152 -0.42 13.34 -16.76
N CYS A 153 0.23 14.18 -17.57
CA CYS A 153 1.37 14.99 -17.16
C CYS A 153 1.01 16.45 -17.31
N ILE A 154 0.88 17.15 -16.18
CA ILE A 154 0.37 18.52 -16.10
C ILE A 154 1.23 19.38 -15.18
N GLU A 155 0.95 20.68 -15.14
CA GLU A 155 1.51 21.59 -14.12
C GLU A 155 3.04 21.50 -14.00
N ALA A 156 3.72 21.54 -15.15
CA ALA A 156 5.18 21.45 -15.30
C ALA A 156 5.83 20.13 -14.85
N ALA A 157 5.05 19.06 -14.62
CA ALA A 157 5.60 17.74 -14.38
C ALA A 157 6.43 17.22 -15.56
N GLN A 158 7.52 16.52 -15.24
CA GLN A 158 8.39 15.89 -16.21
C GLN A 158 8.08 14.39 -16.26
N CYS A 159 7.67 13.88 -17.41
CA CYS A 159 7.29 12.49 -17.56
C CYS A 159 8.14 11.78 -18.60
N THR A 160 8.76 10.68 -18.18
CA THR A 160 9.39 9.69 -19.03
C THR A 160 8.53 8.43 -19.00
N VAL A 161 7.85 8.12 -20.11
CA VAL A 161 6.95 6.95 -20.19
C VAL A 161 7.54 5.88 -21.10
N SER A 162 7.76 4.69 -20.54
CA SER A 162 8.18 3.48 -21.25
C SER A 162 7.07 2.44 -21.20
N CYS A 163 6.61 2.00 -22.36
CA CYS A 163 5.52 1.05 -22.53
C CYS A 163 6.05 -0.34 -22.90
N GLY A 164 5.41 -1.38 -22.36
CA GLY A 164 5.70 -2.78 -22.67
C GLY A 164 7.06 -3.28 -22.18
N ALA A 165 7.30 -4.56 -22.49
CA ALA A 165 8.58 -5.21 -22.19
C ALA A 165 9.75 -4.58 -22.96
N ASP A 166 9.48 -4.11 -24.19
CA ASP A 166 10.47 -3.52 -25.10
C ASP A 166 10.78 -2.04 -24.81
N ALA A 167 10.15 -1.45 -23.78
CA ALA A 167 10.32 -0.05 -23.39
C ALA A 167 10.09 0.93 -24.55
N THR A 168 9.02 0.70 -25.33
CA THR A 168 8.63 1.61 -26.40
C THR A 168 8.15 2.94 -25.80
N PRO A 169 8.40 4.08 -26.46
CA PRO A 169 7.85 5.35 -26.00
C PRO A 169 6.31 5.35 -26.01
N GLY A 170 5.69 5.99 -25.03
CA GLY A 170 4.23 6.20 -25.01
C GLY A 170 3.74 7.11 -26.15
N VAL A 171 2.46 6.95 -26.50
CA VAL A 171 1.80 7.76 -27.54
C VAL A 171 1.18 8.99 -26.90
N ALA A 172 1.60 10.18 -27.32
CA ALA A 172 1.01 11.44 -26.86
C ALA A 172 -0.32 11.74 -27.57
N CYS A 173 -1.35 12.06 -26.80
CA CYS A 173 -2.70 12.33 -27.26
C CYS A 173 -3.01 13.83 -27.34
N PRO A 174 -3.96 14.26 -28.20
CA PRO A 174 -4.33 15.66 -28.34
C PRO A 174 -4.88 16.32 -27.07
N ASP A 175 -5.38 15.52 -26.13
CA ASP A 175 -5.90 15.95 -24.83
C ASP A 175 -4.80 16.09 -23.76
N GLY A 176 -3.53 15.89 -24.13
CA GLY A 176 -2.37 16.02 -23.25
C GLY A 176 -2.02 14.75 -22.46
N ARG A 177 -2.78 13.66 -22.64
CA ARG A 177 -2.45 12.36 -22.05
C ARG A 177 -1.35 11.64 -22.84
N VAL A 178 -0.67 10.71 -22.20
CA VAL A 178 0.21 9.72 -22.82
C VAL A 178 -0.36 8.34 -22.57
N VAL A 179 -0.49 7.52 -23.60
CA VAL A 179 -1.08 6.18 -23.51
C VAL A 179 -0.10 5.10 -23.98
N CYS A 180 -0.23 3.91 -23.40
CA CYS A 180 0.54 2.73 -23.79
C CYS A 180 -0.35 1.67 -24.45
N GLY A 181 0.07 1.12 -25.59
CA GLY A 181 -0.60 -0.04 -26.21
C GLY A 181 -2.00 0.23 -26.79
N ARG A 182 -2.40 1.51 -26.91
CA ARG A 182 -3.70 1.92 -27.47
C ARG A 182 -3.59 3.20 -28.28
N GLU A 183 -4.60 3.44 -29.09
CA GLU A 183 -4.81 4.71 -29.78
C GLU A 183 -5.41 5.75 -28.83
N CYS A 184 -5.20 7.01 -29.19
CA CYS A 184 -5.96 8.15 -28.69
C CYS A 184 -7.33 8.18 -29.40
#